data_AF-A0AAD4DU90-F1
#
_entry.id   AF-A0AAD4DU90-F1
#
_cell.length_a   1.000
_cell.length_b   1.000
_cell.length_c   1.000
_cell.angle_alpha   90.00
_cell.angle_beta   90.00
_cell.angle_gamma   90.00
#
_symmetry.space_group_name_H-M   'P 1'
#
loop_
_entity.id
_entity.type
_entity.pdbx_description
1 polymer ?
#
loop_
_entity_poly.entity_id
_entity_poly.type
_entity_poly.pdbx_seq_one_letter_code
_entity_poly.pdbx_strand_id
1 'polypeptide(L)'
;DRSGLIITLPTSIQSSPAHVTDAITTLSLVDLTLLGLDPTIHMCIPSCKGTHTDLAEGVIGWVTNNHGKIYSILAVLWKSQGLFCRGTVCYRIRDPVDGKEYTMKDCWVAEAKRYHEVDILERVKNISNVVQLVDHWDVLFDGEPDCTAHIQDRYGILPEDRPDKRFVNRYHRRLLLTPCGDPLWHFSSRKELICTFCDFMVSEFSFMCFIYCII
;
A
#
# COMPACT_ATOMS: atom_id res chain seq x y z
N ASP A 1 2.38 9.42 -12.14
CA ASP A 1 1.72 8.11 -12.06
C ASP A 1 1.01 8.00 -10.71
N ARG A 2 0.01 7.12 -10.59
CA ARG A 2 -0.69 6.86 -9.31
C ARG A 2 0.14 6.03 -8.34
N SER A 3 1.21 5.41 -8.81
CA SER A 3 2.15 4.65 -7.98
C SER A 3 3.04 5.51 -7.08
N GLY A 4 2.77 6.81 -7.02
CA GLY A 4 3.42 7.76 -6.13
C GLY A 4 4.51 8.60 -6.80
N LEU A 5 4.59 8.63 -8.14
CA LEU A 5 5.64 9.37 -8.82
C LEU A 5 5.13 10.21 -10.01
N ILE A 6 5.05 11.51 -9.81
CA ILE A 6 4.99 12.50 -10.89
C ILE A 6 6.31 13.28 -10.82
N ILE A 7 7.30 12.85 -11.61
CA ILE A 7 8.58 13.56 -11.73
C ILE A 7 8.49 14.48 -12.94
N THR A 8 8.74 15.77 -12.71
CA THR A 8 9.10 16.71 -13.77
C THR A 8 10.62 16.71 -13.94
N LEU A 9 11.11 17.07 -15.14
CA LEU A 9 12.54 17.30 -15.32
C LEU A 9 13.01 18.39 -14.35
N PRO A 10 14.25 18.27 -13.80
CA PRO A 10 14.79 19.29 -12.90
C PRO A 10 14.66 20.68 -13.52
N THR A 11 13.86 21.54 -12.89
CA THR A 11 13.59 22.89 -13.36
C THR A 11 14.06 23.87 -12.29
N SER A 12 14.83 24.89 -12.69
CA SER A 12 15.25 25.93 -11.75
C SER A 12 14.05 26.80 -11.37
N ILE A 13 13.77 26.84 -10.06
CA ILE A 13 12.68 27.64 -9.47
C ILE A 13 12.87 29.12 -9.80
N GLN A 14 14.11 29.60 -9.84
CA GLN A 14 14.40 31.00 -10.12
C GLN A 14 14.22 31.37 -11.58
N SER A 15 14.53 30.44 -12.51
CA SER A 15 14.38 30.71 -13.95
C SER A 15 12.96 30.52 -14.45
N SER A 16 12.14 29.73 -13.74
CA SER A 16 10.78 29.39 -14.18
C SER A 16 9.82 29.28 -12.99
N PRO A 17 9.61 30.38 -12.24
CA PRO A 17 8.73 30.36 -11.05
C PRO A 17 7.29 29.98 -11.39
N ALA A 18 6.82 30.29 -12.60
CA ALA A 18 5.51 29.92 -13.09
C ALA A 18 5.25 28.39 -13.02
N HIS A 19 6.24 27.56 -13.40
CA HIS A 19 6.08 26.10 -13.33
C HIS A 19 5.89 25.58 -11.90
N VAL A 20 6.50 26.25 -10.91
CA VAL A 20 6.31 25.91 -9.50
C VAL A 20 4.92 26.32 -9.03
N THR A 21 4.48 27.52 -9.40
CA THR A 21 3.11 27.98 -9.11
C THR A 21 2.08 27.06 -9.76
N ASP A 22 2.28 26.63 -11.00
CA ASP A 22 1.41 25.69 -11.70
C ASP A 22 1.38 24.33 -11.01
N ALA A 23 2.53 23.81 -10.58
CA ALA A 23 2.60 22.56 -9.82
C ALA A 23 1.85 22.65 -8.48
N ILE A 24 2.06 23.73 -7.71
CA ILE A 24 1.36 23.96 -6.44
C ILE A 24 -0.14 24.12 -6.66
N THR A 25 -0.54 24.90 -7.67
CA THR A 25 -1.94 25.14 -8.01
C THR A 25 -2.62 23.85 -8.46
N THR A 26 -1.93 23.05 -9.28
CA THR A 26 -2.38 21.72 -9.68
C THR A 26 -2.59 20.86 -8.44
N LEU A 27 -1.59 20.72 -7.55
CA LEU A 27 -1.71 19.92 -6.32
C LEU A 27 -2.81 20.41 -5.37
N SER A 28 -3.16 21.70 -5.42
CA SER A 28 -4.14 22.31 -4.50
C SER A 28 -5.58 22.29 -5.02
N LEU A 29 -5.76 22.32 -6.35
CA LEU A 29 -7.08 22.49 -6.98
C LEU A 29 -7.55 21.31 -7.82
N VAL A 30 -6.63 20.41 -8.20
CA VAL A 30 -7.01 19.28 -9.04
C VAL A 30 -7.87 18.31 -8.25
N ASP A 31 -8.76 17.64 -8.97
CA ASP A 31 -9.49 16.50 -8.43
C ASP A 31 -8.50 15.46 -7.88
N LEU A 32 -8.65 15.14 -6.60
CA LEU A 32 -7.83 14.20 -5.86
C LEU A 32 -7.79 12.81 -6.52
N THR A 33 -8.87 12.42 -7.20
CA THR A 33 -8.93 11.18 -7.97
C THR A 33 -7.95 11.17 -9.15
N LEU A 34 -7.71 12.34 -9.77
CA LEU A 34 -6.73 12.51 -10.85
C LEU A 34 -5.28 12.53 -10.35
N LEU A 35 -5.05 12.92 -9.09
CA LEU A 35 -3.73 12.78 -8.43
C LEU A 35 -3.37 11.35 -8.09
N GLY A 36 -4.30 10.43 -8.31
CA GLY A 36 -4.10 9.03 -8.03
C GLY A 36 -4.32 8.65 -6.58
N LEU A 37 -5.05 9.48 -5.81
CA LEU A 37 -5.49 9.08 -4.48
C LEU A 37 -6.42 7.88 -4.57
N ASP A 38 -6.23 6.97 -3.63
CA ASP A 38 -7.01 5.75 -3.54
C ASP A 38 -8.39 6.08 -2.94
N PRO A 39 -9.49 5.91 -3.69
CA PRO A 39 -10.82 6.30 -3.22
C PRO A 39 -11.38 5.34 -2.16
N THR A 40 -10.73 4.19 -1.96
CA THR A 40 -11.21 3.14 -1.05
C THR A 40 -10.55 3.18 0.32
N ILE A 41 -9.58 4.08 0.52
CA ILE A 41 -8.95 4.32 1.82
C ILE A 41 -9.22 5.75 2.26
N HIS A 42 -9.59 5.91 3.53
CA HIS A 42 -9.71 7.20 4.15
C HIS A 42 -8.81 7.26 5.38
N MET A 43 -7.97 8.28 5.45
CA MET A 43 -7.11 8.54 6.59
C MET A 43 -7.58 9.82 7.28
N CYS A 44 -7.83 9.73 8.58
CA CYS A 44 -8.22 10.89 9.38
C CYS A 44 -6.98 11.74 9.69
N ILE A 45 -7.08 13.03 9.41
CA ILE A 45 -6.09 14.01 9.90
C ILE A 45 -6.25 14.21 11.41
N PRO A 46 -5.19 14.60 12.15
CA PRO A 46 -5.27 14.81 13.60
C PRO A 46 -6.33 15.83 14.04
N SER A 47 -6.72 16.75 13.16
CA SER A 47 -7.78 17.74 13.39
C SER A 47 -9.19 17.22 13.10
N CYS A 48 -9.34 15.97 12.68
CA CYS A 48 -10.62 15.34 12.44
C CYS A 48 -11.38 15.19 13.77
N LYS A 49 -12.42 16.01 13.99
CA LYS A 49 -13.21 16.06 15.24
C LYS A 49 -14.29 14.97 15.30
N GLY A 50 -14.02 13.77 14.80
CA GLY A 50 -14.97 12.66 14.89
C GLY A 50 -16.28 12.86 14.11
N THR A 51 -16.29 13.64 13.03
CA THR A 51 -17.48 13.79 12.15
C THR A 51 -17.77 12.55 11.32
N HIS A 52 -16.99 11.49 11.44
CA HIS A 52 -17.29 10.19 10.81
C HIS A 52 -17.98 9.33 11.86
N THR A 53 -19.27 9.08 11.64
CA THR A 53 -20.14 8.26 12.51
C THR A 53 -19.66 6.82 12.69
N ASP A 54 -18.71 6.37 11.87
CA ASP A 54 -18.28 4.98 11.75
C ASP A 54 -16.84 4.72 12.25
N LEU A 55 -16.17 5.71 12.85
CA LEU A 55 -14.83 5.52 13.40
C LEU A 55 -14.91 4.96 14.82
N ALA A 56 -14.44 3.72 15.00
CA ALA A 56 -14.19 3.18 16.33
C ALA A 56 -13.14 4.03 17.08
N GLU A 57 -13.15 3.97 18.42
CA GLU A 57 -12.18 4.70 19.24
C GLU A 57 -10.74 4.25 18.93
N GLY A 58 -9.81 5.21 18.80
CA GLY A 58 -8.40 4.95 18.58
C GLY A 58 -7.99 4.58 17.16
N VAL A 59 -8.88 4.73 16.17
CA VAL A 59 -8.58 4.42 14.77
C VAL A 59 -8.18 5.69 13.99
N ILE A 60 -7.30 5.54 13.01
CA ILE A 60 -6.74 6.63 12.20
C ILE A 60 -7.32 6.68 10.78
N GLY A 61 -8.30 5.83 10.48
CA GLY A 61 -8.91 5.74 9.16
C GLY A 61 -9.73 4.48 8.97
N TRP A 62 -10.20 4.26 7.74
CA TRP A 62 -10.83 3.00 7.32
C TRP A 62 -10.46 2.66 5.87
N VAL A 63 -10.68 1.41 5.52
CA VAL A 63 -10.48 0.89 4.17
C VAL A 63 -11.63 -0.02 3.77
N THR A 64 -12.07 0.09 2.52
CA THR A 64 -13.13 -0.75 1.95
C THR A 64 -12.55 -1.72 0.92
N ASN A 65 -12.94 -2.99 0.99
CA ASN A 65 -12.59 -3.97 -0.04
C ASN A 65 -13.62 -3.99 -1.18
N ASN A 66 -13.36 -4.80 -2.22
CA ASN A 66 -14.22 -4.88 -3.40
C ASN A 66 -15.60 -5.52 -3.12
N HIS A 67 -15.81 -6.10 -1.94
CA HIS A 67 -17.10 -6.66 -1.49
C HIS A 67 -17.88 -5.68 -0.60
N GLY A 68 -17.41 -4.44 -0.44
CA GLY A 68 -18.05 -3.44 0.43
C GLY A 68 -17.78 -3.66 1.92
N LYS A 69 -16.89 -4.59 2.29
CA LYS A 69 -16.49 -4.80 3.68
C LYS A 69 -15.53 -3.69 4.11
N ILE A 70 -15.81 -3.10 5.28
CA ILE A 70 -15.04 -1.99 5.86
C ILE A 70 -14.16 -2.54 6.98
N TYR A 71 -12.89 -2.13 6.99
CA TYR A 71 -11.95 -2.38 8.07
C TYR A 71 -11.47 -1.06 8.66
N SER A 72 -11.34 -1.00 9.99
CA SER A 72 -10.80 0.16 10.69
C SER A 72 -9.28 0.12 10.69
N ILE A 73 -8.63 1.21 10.31
CA ILE A 73 -7.16 1.33 10.30
C ILE A 73 -6.72 1.82 11.68
N LEU A 74 -5.95 1.00 12.40
CA LEU A 74 -5.46 1.32 13.74
C LEU A 74 -4.13 2.08 13.68
N ALA A 75 -3.21 1.61 12.83
CA ALA A 75 -1.87 2.16 12.72
C ALA A 75 -1.24 1.89 11.36
N VAL A 76 -0.26 2.71 10.98
CA VAL A 76 0.69 2.41 9.91
C VAL A 76 1.85 1.63 10.54
N LEU A 77 2.00 0.35 10.18
CA LEU A 77 3.08 -0.52 10.68
C LEU A 77 4.40 -0.22 9.99
N TRP A 78 4.36 0.01 8.68
CA TRP A 78 5.53 0.35 7.89
C TRP A 78 5.11 1.10 6.62
N LYS A 79 6.00 1.95 6.11
CA LYS A 79 5.84 2.63 4.84
C LYS A 79 7.19 2.72 4.17
N SER A 80 7.26 2.38 2.88
CA SER A 80 8.49 2.53 2.09
C SER A 80 8.93 4.00 2.11
N GLN A 81 10.15 4.26 2.60
CA GLN A 81 10.69 5.62 2.74
C GLN A 81 11.32 6.19 1.45
N GLY A 82 11.35 5.42 0.36
CA GLY A 82 11.93 5.86 -0.91
C GLY A 82 10.96 6.67 -1.76
N LEU A 83 11.43 7.80 -2.31
CA LEU A 83 10.78 8.55 -3.40
C LEU A 83 10.60 7.70 -4.67
N PHE A 84 11.45 6.67 -4.84
CA PHE A 84 11.55 5.86 -6.05
C PHE A 84 11.20 4.39 -5.77
N CYS A 85 10.00 4.09 -5.28
CA CYS A 85 9.63 2.69 -5.03
C CYS A 85 8.13 2.44 -5.10
N ARG A 86 7.77 1.15 -5.03
CA ARG A 86 6.46 0.49 -5.20
C ARG A 86 5.32 0.99 -4.27
N GLY A 87 5.50 2.13 -3.61
CA GLY A 87 4.51 2.77 -2.74
C GLY A 87 3.95 1.82 -1.69
N THR A 88 4.78 0.92 -1.14
CA THR A 88 4.28 -0.13 -0.26
C THR A 88 4.02 0.43 1.14
N VAL A 89 2.82 0.21 1.66
CA VAL A 89 2.40 0.60 3.00
C VAL A 89 1.75 -0.60 3.69
N CYS A 90 2.19 -0.90 4.91
CA CYS A 90 1.59 -1.93 5.74
C CYS A 90 0.78 -1.26 6.85
N TYR A 91 -0.48 -1.64 6.98
CA TYR A 91 -1.40 -1.14 7.98
C TYR A 91 -1.78 -2.24 8.96
N ARG A 92 -1.93 -1.88 10.23
CA ARG A 92 -2.69 -2.67 11.19
C ARG A 92 -4.14 -2.28 11.05
N ILE A 93 -4.99 -3.24 10.70
CA ILE A 93 -6.42 -3.03 10.54
C ILE A 93 -7.20 -3.95 11.46
N ARG A 94 -8.43 -3.57 11.79
CA ARG A 94 -9.36 -4.37 12.57
C ARG A 94 -10.67 -4.50 11.82
N ASP A 95 -11.19 -5.71 11.76
CA ASP A 95 -12.57 -5.92 11.31
C ASP A 95 -13.52 -5.50 12.45
N PRO A 96 -14.40 -4.50 12.23
CA PRO A 96 -15.30 -4.02 13.27
C PRO A 96 -16.36 -5.06 13.68
N VAL A 97 -16.58 -6.11 12.89
CA VAL A 97 -17.60 -7.13 13.15
C VAL A 97 -17.09 -8.23 14.08
N ASP A 98 -15.92 -8.81 13.78
CA ASP A 98 -15.34 -9.90 14.60
C ASP A 98 -14.31 -9.39 15.63
N GLY A 99 -13.89 -8.12 15.54
CA GLY A 99 -12.89 -7.51 16.41
C GLY A 99 -11.45 -7.97 16.16
N LYS A 100 -11.22 -8.84 15.16
CA LYS A 100 -9.92 -9.43 14.86
C LYS A 100 -9.03 -8.46 14.11
N GLU A 101 -7.74 -8.50 14.45
CA GLU A 101 -6.72 -7.68 13.83
C GLU A 101 -5.99 -8.42 12.70
N TYR A 102 -5.69 -7.67 11.65
CA TYR A 102 -5.04 -8.14 10.44
C TYR A 102 -3.94 -7.15 10.04
N THR A 103 -2.97 -7.63 9.28
CA THR A 103 -2.03 -6.78 8.56
C THR A 103 -2.51 -6.63 7.13
N MET A 104 -2.74 -5.40 6.69
CA MET A 104 -3.01 -5.10 5.28
C MET A 104 -1.76 -4.56 4.62
N LYS A 105 -1.26 -5.27 3.61
CA LYS A 105 -0.17 -4.78 2.76
C LYS A 105 -0.78 -4.16 1.51
N ASP A 106 -0.61 -2.85 1.36
CA ASP A 106 -1.00 -2.05 0.21
C ASP A 106 0.24 -1.78 -0.65
N CYS A 107 0.21 -2.13 -1.95
CA CYS A 107 1.40 -2.00 -2.80
C CYS A 107 1.09 -1.88 -4.30
N TRP A 108 2.03 -1.27 -5.03
CA TRP A 108 2.05 -1.29 -6.49
C TRP A 108 2.96 -2.41 -7.00
N VAL A 109 2.37 -3.37 -7.71
CA VAL A 109 3.06 -4.57 -8.19
C VAL A 109 3.18 -4.53 -9.71
N ALA A 110 4.37 -4.84 -10.23
CA ALA A 110 4.56 -4.99 -11.67
C ALA A 110 3.60 -6.04 -12.25
N GLU A 111 3.03 -5.76 -13.42
CA GLU A 111 2.04 -6.61 -14.10
C GLU A 111 2.48 -8.08 -14.17
N ALA A 112 3.72 -8.34 -14.60
CA ALA A 112 4.28 -9.69 -14.69
C ALA A 112 4.36 -10.45 -13.34
N LYS A 113 4.23 -9.74 -12.21
CA LYS A 113 4.31 -10.31 -10.84
C LYS A 113 3.02 -10.10 -10.05
N ARG A 114 1.93 -9.65 -10.68
CA ARG A 114 0.67 -9.24 -10.02
C ARG A 114 0.19 -10.24 -8.97
N TYR A 115 0.18 -11.53 -9.27
CA TYR A 115 -0.29 -12.60 -8.37
C TYR A 115 0.83 -13.42 -7.71
N HIS A 116 2.09 -13.10 -7.99
CA HIS A 116 3.21 -13.95 -7.54
C HIS A 116 3.29 -14.11 -6.01
N GLU A 117 3.08 -13.02 -5.25
CA GLU A 117 3.10 -13.08 -3.78
C GLU A 117 1.89 -13.85 -3.24
N VAL A 118 0.71 -13.71 -3.87
CA VAL A 118 -0.49 -14.47 -3.53
C VAL A 118 -0.26 -15.97 -3.76
N ASP A 119 0.28 -16.35 -4.92
CA ASP A 119 0.55 -17.74 -5.27
C ASP A 119 1.54 -18.40 -4.29
N ILE A 120 2.53 -17.64 -3.83
CA ILE A 120 3.48 -18.12 -2.82
C ILE A 120 2.77 -18.31 -1.48
N LEU A 121 2.00 -17.33 -1.02
CA LEU A 121 1.31 -17.38 0.27
C LEU A 121 0.27 -18.50 0.34
N GLU A 122 -0.43 -18.79 -0.76
CA GLU A 122 -1.34 -19.95 -0.82
C GLU A 122 -0.59 -21.29 -0.77
N ARG A 123 0.62 -21.38 -1.32
CA ARG A 123 1.44 -22.61 -1.25
C ARG A 123 1.98 -22.89 0.16
N VAL A 124 2.19 -21.86 0.96
CA VAL A 124 2.71 -21.97 2.35
C VAL A 124 1.60 -21.90 3.41
N LYS A 125 0.35 -22.05 2.98
CA LYS A 125 -0.81 -22.05 3.87
C LYS A 125 -0.73 -23.18 4.88
N ASN A 126 -1.16 -22.91 6.11
CA ASN A 126 -1.15 -23.83 7.26
C ASN A 126 0.26 -24.26 7.73
N ILE A 127 1.34 -23.64 7.24
CA ILE A 127 2.66 -23.81 7.84
C ILE A 127 2.71 -22.98 9.13
N SER A 128 3.02 -23.66 10.24
CA SER A 128 3.14 -23.02 11.55
C SER A 128 4.18 -21.90 11.52
N ASN A 129 3.91 -20.81 12.22
CA ASN A 129 4.75 -19.61 12.30
C ASN A 129 4.95 -18.88 10.96
N VAL A 130 4.24 -19.24 9.89
CA VAL A 130 4.21 -18.49 8.64
C VAL A 130 2.94 -17.65 8.57
N VAL A 131 3.05 -16.43 8.04
CA VAL A 131 1.90 -15.57 7.79
C VAL A 131 0.94 -16.22 6.80
N GLN A 132 -0.35 -16.12 7.10
CA GLN A 132 -1.44 -16.70 6.34
C GLN A 132 -2.15 -15.60 5.55
N LEU A 133 -2.39 -15.87 4.27
CA LEU A 133 -3.24 -15.03 3.44
C LEU A 133 -4.71 -15.25 3.82
N VAL A 134 -5.39 -14.16 4.15
CA VAL A 134 -6.82 -14.15 4.50
C VAL A 134 -7.65 -13.75 3.28
N ASP A 135 -7.22 -12.70 2.59
CA ASP A 135 -7.91 -12.15 1.42
C ASP A 135 -6.90 -11.35 0.57
N HIS A 136 -7.22 -11.12 -0.70
CA HIS A 136 -6.46 -10.22 -1.55
C HIS A 136 -7.35 -9.62 -2.65
N TRP A 137 -7.10 -8.37 -3.02
CA TRP A 137 -7.82 -7.75 -4.12
C TRP A 137 -6.97 -6.71 -4.84
N ASP A 138 -7.34 -6.44 -6.08
CA ASP A 138 -6.87 -5.25 -6.79
C ASP A 138 -7.75 -4.08 -6.37
N VAL A 139 -7.14 -2.94 -6.07
CA VAL A 139 -7.89 -1.71 -5.79
C VAL A 139 -8.63 -1.32 -7.07
N LEU A 140 -9.91 -0.99 -6.96
CA LEU A 140 -10.71 -0.58 -8.11
C LEU A 140 -10.76 0.95 -8.19
N PHE A 141 -10.64 1.46 -9.41
CA PHE A 141 -10.86 2.84 -9.76
C PHE A 141 -11.81 2.93 -10.96
N ASP A 142 -12.88 3.70 -10.83
CA ASP A 142 -13.97 3.77 -11.82
C ASP A 142 -14.50 2.38 -12.24
N GLY A 143 -14.52 1.43 -11.30
CA GLY A 143 -15.00 0.06 -11.50
C GLY A 143 -13.97 -0.92 -12.07
N GLU A 144 -12.80 -0.43 -12.49
CA GLU A 144 -11.75 -1.25 -13.12
C GLU A 144 -10.51 -1.37 -12.21
N PRO A 145 -9.69 -2.43 -12.33
CA PRO A 145 -8.45 -2.58 -11.56
C PRO A 145 -7.50 -1.39 -11.76
N ASP A 146 -7.12 -0.73 -10.67
CA ASP A 146 -6.28 0.46 -10.73
C ASP A 146 -4.88 0.10 -11.22
N CYS A 147 -4.51 0.73 -12.33
CA CYS A 147 -3.29 0.44 -13.06
C CYS A 147 -2.62 1.74 -13.52
N THR A 148 -1.29 1.75 -13.53
CA THR A 148 -0.53 2.90 -14.05
C THR A 148 -0.77 3.18 -15.54
N ALA A 149 -1.29 2.20 -16.30
CA ALA A 149 -1.65 2.36 -17.70
C ALA A 149 -2.83 3.33 -17.89
N HIS A 150 -3.81 3.36 -16.97
CA HIS A 150 -5.03 4.17 -17.11
C HIS A 150 -4.73 5.66 -17.25
N ILE A 151 -3.67 6.15 -16.60
CA ILE A 151 -3.24 7.54 -16.76
C ILE A 151 -2.77 7.79 -18.20
N GLN A 152 -1.92 6.91 -18.73
CA GLN A 152 -1.33 7.09 -20.06
C GLN A 152 -2.40 7.07 -21.13
N ASP A 153 -3.35 6.15 -21.02
CA ASP A 153 -4.50 6.05 -21.92
C ASP A 153 -5.38 7.31 -21.83
N ARG A 154 -5.61 7.83 -20.62
CA ARG A 154 -6.39 9.07 -20.42
C ARG A 154 -5.73 10.31 -21.01
N TYR A 155 -4.40 10.35 -21.07
CA TYR A 155 -3.65 11.42 -21.75
C TYR A 155 -3.38 11.12 -23.23
N GLY A 156 -3.94 10.03 -23.78
CA GLY A 156 -3.79 9.66 -25.19
C GLY A 156 -2.37 9.22 -25.58
N ILE A 157 -1.56 8.79 -24.61
CA ILE A 157 -0.19 8.32 -24.84
C ILE A 157 -0.24 6.83 -25.17
N LEU A 158 -0.18 6.51 -26.47
CA LEU A 158 -0.17 5.14 -26.94
C LEU A 158 1.12 4.42 -26.51
N PRO A 159 1.11 3.08 -26.33
CA PRO A 159 2.31 2.29 -26.00
C PRO A 159 3.50 2.54 -26.95
N GLU A 160 3.21 2.74 -28.23
CA GLU A 160 4.15 3.11 -29.29
C GLU A 160 4.82 4.47 -29.07
N ASP A 161 4.12 5.41 -28.45
CA ASP A 161 4.57 6.79 -28.22
C ASP A 161 5.23 6.98 -26.85
N ARG A 162 5.28 5.94 -26.01
CA ARG A 162 5.93 6.00 -24.70
C ARG A 162 7.43 6.28 -24.86
N PRO A 163 7.95 7.36 -24.25
CA PRO A 163 9.37 7.73 -24.37
C PRO A 163 10.29 6.70 -23.72
N ASP A 164 9.81 5.99 -22.70
CA ASP A 164 10.52 4.87 -22.09
C ASP A 164 9.82 3.54 -22.38
N LYS A 165 10.39 2.75 -23.30
CA LYS A 165 9.94 1.39 -23.62
C LYS A 165 10.16 0.38 -22.49
N ARG A 166 10.93 0.75 -21.45
CA ARG A 166 11.13 -0.06 -20.24
C ARG A 166 10.07 0.20 -19.19
N PHE A 167 9.14 1.12 -19.43
CA PHE A 167 8.04 1.36 -18.50
C PHE A 167 7.22 0.07 -18.31
N VAL A 168 7.17 -0.41 -17.07
CA VAL A 168 6.40 -1.60 -16.71
C VAL A 168 5.13 -1.14 -16.00
N ASN A 169 3.98 -1.55 -16.53
CA ASN A 169 2.69 -1.30 -15.90
C ASN A 169 2.66 -1.92 -14.49
N ARG A 170 2.03 -1.22 -13.56
CA ARG A 170 1.83 -1.70 -12.19
C ARG A 170 0.36 -1.65 -11.84
N TYR A 171 -0.08 -2.66 -11.08
CA TYR A 171 -1.41 -2.73 -10.48
C TYR A 171 -1.33 -2.43 -9.00
N HIS A 172 -2.32 -1.68 -8.50
CA HIS A 172 -2.49 -1.42 -7.08
C HIS A 172 -3.18 -2.60 -6.43
N ARG A 173 -2.50 -3.27 -5.50
CA ARG A 173 -2.98 -4.47 -4.82
C ARG A 173 -2.98 -4.33 -3.31
N ARG A 174 -3.90 -5.05 -2.68
CA ARG A 174 -3.95 -5.26 -1.24
C ARG A 174 -3.95 -6.74 -0.89
N LEU A 175 -3.17 -7.07 0.12
CA LEU A 175 -3.12 -8.41 0.73
C LEU A 175 -3.51 -8.27 2.20
N LEU A 176 -4.50 -9.05 2.63
CA LEU A 176 -4.93 -9.15 4.01
C LEU A 176 -4.30 -10.39 4.65
N LEU A 177 -3.60 -10.18 5.75
CA LEU A 177 -2.66 -11.16 6.31
C LEU A 177 -2.91 -11.36 7.82
N THR A 178 -2.67 -12.58 8.31
CA THR A 178 -2.77 -12.95 9.72
C THR A 178 -1.69 -13.97 10.09
N PRO A 179 -1.12 -13.99 11.31
CA PRO A 179 -1.37 -13.07 12.42
C PRO A 179 -0.83 -11.66 12.14
N CYS A 180 -1.39 -10.66 12.85
CA CYS A 180 -0.86 -9.29 12.85
C CYS A 180 0.22 -9.16 13.93
N GLY A 181 1.42 -8.75 13.55
CA GLY A 181 2.53 -8.51 14.48
C GLY A 181 2.88 -7.03 14.62
N ASP A 182 3.83 -6.74 15.51
CA ASP A 182 4.54 -5.46 15.55
C ASP A 182 5.77 -5.49 14.63
N PRO A 183 6.29 -4.32 14.22
CA PRO A 183 7.55 -4.24 13.50
C PRO A 183 8.73 -4.82 14.30
N LEU A 184 9.73 -5.40 13.61
CA LEU A 184 10.90 -6.03 14.26
C LEU A 184 11.75 -5.08 15.12
N TRP A 185 11.68 -3.77 14.88
CA TRP A 185 12.34 -2.77 15.74
C TRP A 185 11.58 -2.49 17.05
N HIS A 186 10.35 -3.00 17.18
CA HIS A 186 9.57 -2.95 18.40
C HIS A 186 9.77 -4.28 19.14
N PHE A 187 10.76 -4.31 20.04
CA PHE A 187 10.98 -5.43 20.94
C PHE A 187 11.11 -4.92 22.37
N SER A 188 10.53 -5.65 23.31
CA SER A 188 10.59 -5.38 24.74
C SER A 188 11.95 -5.77 25.32
N SER A 189 12.67 -6.71 24.69
CA SER A 189 14.01 -7.12 25.13
C SER A 189 14.87 -7.70 24.00
N ARG A 190 16.20 -7.69 24.18
CA ARG A 190 17.13 -8.37 23.27
C ARG A 190 16.89 -9.88 23.19
N LYS A 191 16.42 -10.48 24.30
CA LYS A 191 16.09 -11.90 24.37
C LYS A 191 14.92 -12.23 23.45
N GLU A 192 13.88 -11.41 23.48
CA GLU A 192 12.73 -11.53 22.58
C GLU A 192 13.15 -11.48 21.12
N LEU A 193 13.95 -10.47 20.73
CA LEU A 193 14.46 -10.35 19.36
C LEU A 193 15.22 -11.62 18.92
N ILE A 194 16.12 -12.14 19.77
CA ILE A 194 16.88 -13.36 19.47
C ILE A 194 15.94 -14.57 19.38
N CYS A 195 14.96 -14.70 20.28
CA CYS A 195 13.97 -15.78 20.23
C CYS A 195 13.16 -15.73 18.93
N THR A 196 12.73 -14.55 18.47
CA THR A 196 12.04 -14.39 17.18
C THR A 196 12.91 -14.87 16.02
N PHE A 197 14.22 -14.58 16.03
CA PHE A 197 15.14 -15.12 15.03
C PHE A 197 15.33 -16.63 15.15
N CYS A 198 15.34 -17.19 16.36
CA CYS A 198 15.40 -18.64 16.55
C CYS A 198 14.13 -19.33 16.02
N ASP A 199 12.95 -18.79 16.30
CA ASP A 199 11.67 -19.32 15.82
C ASP A 199 11.60 -19.29 14.29
N PHE A 200 12.16 -18.25 13.67
CA PHE A 200 12.36 -18.17 12.21
C PHE A 200 13.24 -19.31 11.67
N MET A 201 14.35 -19.61 12.34
CA MET A 201 15.27 -20.67 11.90
C MET A 201 14.68 -22.08 12.07
N VAL A 202 13.78 -22.27 13.03
CA VAL A 202 13.11 -23.56 13.29
C VAL A 202 11.97 -23.81 12.30
N SER A 203 11.34 -22.77 11.75
CA SER A 203 10.46 -22.95 10.59
C SER A 203 11.29 -23.32 9.36
N GLU A 204 11.26 -24.60 8.94
CA GLU A 204 12.08 -25.15 7.83
C GLU A 204 11.86 -24.48 6.45
N PHE A 205 10.99 -23.47 6.37
CA PHE A 205 10.76 -22.64 5.20
C PHE A 205 11.30 -21.24 5.46
N SER A 206 12.46 -20.92 4.87
CA SER A 206 13.11 -19.59 4.88
C SER A 206 12.33 -18.51 4.11
N PHE A 207 10.99 -18.53 4.10
CA PHE A 207 10.16 -17.70 3.24
C PHE A 207 9.50 -16.50 3.93
N MET A 208 9.68 -16.32 5.25
CA MET A 208 9.02 -15.23 5.97
C MET A 208 9.80 -13.91 5.96
N CYS A 209 10.25 -13.49 4.78
CA CYS A 209 10.91 -12.19 4.57
C CYS A 209 10.10 -11.22 3.70
N PHE A 210 8.96 -11.58 3.09
CA PHE A 210 8.33 -10.66 2.13
C PHE A 210 7.47 -9.53 2.72
N ILE A 211 7.16 -9.59 4.03
CA ILE A 211 6.46 -8.48 4.72
C ILE A 211 7.39 -7.75 5.71
N TYR A 212 8.41 -8.43 6.26
CA TYR A 212 9.34 -7.85 7.23
C TYR A 212 10.78 -7.66 6.73
N CYS A 213 11.19 -8.15 5.55
CA CYS A 213 12.54 -7.93 4.98
C CYS A 213 12.56 -7.03 3.74
N ILE A 214 11.51 -6.24 3.54
CA ILE A 214 11.69 -4.90 2.92
C ILE A 214 11.80 -3.88 4.07
N ILE A 215 12.70 -4.17 5.00
CA ILE A 215 13.27 -3.19 5.94
C ILE A 215 14.71 -2.96 5.46
#